data_AF-A0A943A3S2-F1
#
_entry.id   AF-A0A943A3S2-F1
#
_cell.length_a   1.000
_cell.length_b   1.000
_cell.length_c   1.000
_cell.angle_alpha   90.00
_cell.angle_beta   90.00
_cell.angle_gamma   90.00
#
_symmetry.space_group_name_H-M   'P 1'
#
loop_
_entity.id
_entity.type
_entity.pdbx_description
1 polymer ?
#
loop_
_entity_poly.entity_id
_entity_poly.type
_entity_poly.pdbx_seq_one_letter_code
_entity_poly.pdbx_strand_id
1 'polypeptide(L)'
;MKIRLKYEESHKFIEKVLYKLCNRCRNWFPCTSDYFYKTNCNSKDGLYPYCKECSKKKAIEWQHSNYDRWRELVAIRDAKPRRRDIIRESSRKQKERGYFKKYQKLNAEKMRKYSAKRNQNKYHSIKNKEWEKCKEYFENCCAYCGISENEAKATQGQFFHKEHVNHEGLNDLSNCVPSCRSCNCKKWKFKLEEWYNEENTIFDKERLKKIFKWINEDHKQYMIK
;
A
#
# COMPACT_ATOMS: atom_id res chain seq x y z
N MET A 1 -27.40 -28.87 -2.90
CA MET A 1 -28.57 -28.96 -2.01
C MET A 1 -28.32 -28.22 -0.70
N LYS A 2 -29.16 -27.24 -0.33
CA LYS A 2 -29.12 -26.64 1.03
C LYS A 2 -29.84 -27.59 1.97
N ILE A 3 -29.09 -28.36 2.76
CA ILE A 3 -29.67 -29.24 3.80
C ILE A 3 -30.36 -28.33 4.85
N ARG A 4 -31.69 -28.39 4.92
CA ARG A 4 -32.47 -27.74 5.98
C ARG A 4 -32.57 -28.71 7.14
N LEU A 5 -31.78 -28.49 8.18
CA LEU A 5 -31.86 -29.25 9.42
C LEU A 5 -33.15 -28.90 10.17
N LYS A 6 -33.78 -29.91 10.79
CA LYS A 6 -34.87 -29.72 11.74
C LYS A 6 -34.37 -28.97 12.99
N TYR A 7 -35.28 -28.43 13.80
CA TYR A 7 -34.88 -27.63 14.95
C TYR A 7 -34.09 -28.48 15.96
N GLU A 8 -34.57 -29.68 16.23
CA GLU A 8 -34.05 -30.67 17.18
C GLU A 8 -32.67 -31.20 16.74
N GLU A 9 -32.40 -31.22 15.43
CA GLU A 9 -31.11 -31.63 14.85
C GLU A 9 -30.06 -30.51 14.91
N SER A 10 -30.50 -29.26 15.08
CA SER A 10 -29.64 -28.08 15.05
C SER A 10 -29.58 -27.32 16.37
N HIS A 11 -30.42 -27.68 17.35
CA HIS A 11 -30.48 -27.07 18.68
C HIS A 11 -30.63 -28.15 19.74
N LYS A 12 -29.92 -28.01 20.85
CA LYS A 12 -30.04 -28.92 22.01
C LYS A 12 -29.66 -28.22 23.30
N PHE A 13 -30.19 -28.69 24.42
CA PHE A 13 -29.76 -28.22 25.74
C PHE A 13 -28.59 -29.06 26.25
N ILE A 14 -27.56 -28.39 26.75
CA ILE A 14 -26.44 -29.01 27.48
C ILE A 14 -26.32 -28.22 28.78
N GLU A 15 -26.44 -28.88 29.93
CA GLU A 15 -26.33 -28.22 31.25
C GLU A 15 -27.22 -26.95 31.37
N LYS A 16 -28.47 -27.05 30.90
CA LYS A 16 -29.48 -25.96 30.87
C LYS A 16 -29.17 -24.78 29.92
N VAL A 17 -28.06 -24.81 29.18
CA VAL A 17 -27.75 -23.83 28.15
C VAL A 17 -28.20 -24.35 26.79
N LEU A 18 -28.86 -23.49 25.99
CA LEU A 18 -29.23 -23.82 24.61
C LEU A 18 -28.00 -23.71 23.70
N TYR A 19 -27.68 -24.79 22.99
CA TYR A 19 -26.63 -24.84 21.99
C TYR A 19 -27.22 -24.91 20.59
N LYS A 20 -26.49 -24.35 19.62
CA LYS A 20 -26.79 -24.36 18.19
C LYS A 20 -25.63 -24.99 17.42
N LEU A 21 -25.95 -25.84 16.44
CA LEU A 21 -24.99 -26.43 15.52
C LEU A 21 -24.58 -25.42 14.43
N CYS A 22 -23.28 -25.24 14.22
CA CYS A 22 -22.78 -24.49 13.07
C CYS A 22 -22.81 -25.35 11.80
N ASN A 23 -23.55 -24.94 10.76
CA ASN A 23 -23.72 -25.72 9.52
C ASN A 23 -22.46 -25.85 8.66
N ARG A 24 -21.40 -25.09 8.96
CA ARG A 24 -20.12 -25.16 8.24
C ARG A 24 -19.10 -26.08 8.92
N CYS A 25 -18.69 -25.77 10.15
CA CYS A 25 -17.72 -26.59 10.89
C CYS A 25 -18.34 -27.76 11.68
N ARG A 26 -19.67 -27.89 11.73
CA ARG A 26 -20.40 -28.94 12.45
C ARG A 26 -20.12 -29.02 13.96
N ASN A 27 -19.60 -27.96 14.55
CA ASN A 27 -19.44 -27.83 16.00
C ASN A 27 -20.66 -27.18 16.66
N TRP A 28 -20.93 -27.58 17.91
CA TRP A 28 -21.98 -27.02 18.77
C TRP A 28 -21.44 -25.83 19.54
N PHE A 29 -22.17 -24.72 19.54
CA PHE A 29 -21.82 -23.52 20.31
C PHE A 29 -23.03 -23.02 21.08
N PRO A 30 -22.86 -22.29 22.18
CA PRO A 30 -23.96 -21.60 22.83
C PRO A 30 -24.76 -20.77 21.81
N CYS A 31 -26.09 -20.88 21.88
CA CYS A 31 -27.04 -20.23 20.98
C CYS A 31 -27.15 -18.73 21.32
N THR A 32 -26.04 -18.01 21.17
CA THR A 32 -25.90 -16.60 21.56
C THR A 32 -25.24 -15.79 20.46
N SER A 33 -25.38 -14.46 20.57
CA SER A 33 -24.74 -13.52 19.65
C SER A 33 -23.23 -13.42 19.82
N ASP A 34 -22.62 -14.13 20.77
CA ASP A 34 -21.17 -14.19 20.92
C ASP A 34 -20.56 -15.11 19.87
N TYR A 35 -21.23 -16.23 19.58
CA TYR A 35 -20.77 -17.26 18.65
C TYR A 35 -21.39 -17.13 17.25
N PHE A 36 -22.57 -16.52 17.13
CA PHE A 36 -23.28 -16.35 15.86
C PHE A 36 -23.62 -14.87 15.59
N TYR A 37 -23.73 -14.49 14.32
CA TYR A 37 -24.24 -13.16 13.97
C TYR A 37 -25.76 -13.12 14.06
N LYS A 38 -26.35 -11.99 14.46
CA LYS A 38 -27.80 -11.79 14.40
C LYS A 38 -28.26 -11.67 12.93
N THR A 39 -29.42 -12.20 12.62
CA THR A 39 -30.05 -12.11 11.30
C THR A 39 -31.57 -12.03 11.44
N ASN A 40 -32.20 -11.25 10.57
CA ASN A 40 -33.66 -11.09 10.56
C ASN A 40 -34.34 -12.17 9.70
N CYS A 41 -33.57 -12.98 8.98
CA CYS A 41 -34.10 -13.98 8.04
C CYS A 41 -34.28 -15.37 8.66
N ASN A 42 -33.91 -15.58 9.93
CA ASN A 42 -34.06 -16.86 10.61
C ASN A 42 -35.09 -16.72 11.73
N SER A 43 -36.29 -17.24 11.51
CA SER A 43 -37.40 -17.17 12.46
C SER A 43 -37.25 -18.07 13.69
N LYS A 44 -36.30 -19.01 13.69
CA LYS A 44 -36.13 -19.97 14.81
C LYS A 44 -35.49 -19.32 16.03
N ASP A 45 -34.39 -18.61 15.82
CA ASP A 45 -33.58 -18.04 16.90
C ASP A 45 -32.96 -16.68 16.55
N GLY A 46 -33.22 -16.15 15.35
CA GLY A 46 -32.64 -14.87 14.91
C GLY A 46 -31.13 -14.90 14.72
N LEU A 47 -30.50 -16.09 14.65
CA LEU A 47 -29.05 -16.24 14.52
C LEU A 47 -28.64 -16.84 13.18
N TYR A 48 -27.47 -16.44 12.71
CA TYR A 48 -26.91 -16.90 11.44
C TYR A 48 -26.56 -18.40 11.52
N PRO A 49 -26.73 -19.20 10.44
CA PRO A 49 -26.48 -20.65 10.49
C PRO A 49 -25.02 -21.05 10.70
N TYR A 50 -24.08 -20.12 10.53
CA TYR A 50 -22.64 -20.37 10.70
C TYR A 50 -22.11 -19.59 11.88
N CYS A 51 -21.19 -20.18 12.64
CA CYS A 51 -20.46 -19.45 13.67
C CYS A 51 -19.69 -18.27 13.05
N LYS A 52 -19.35 -17.28 13.88
CA LYS A 52 -18.63 -16.08 13.43
C LYS A 52 -17.31 -16.42 12.75
N GLU A 53 -16.57 -17.40 13.25
CA GLU A 53 -15.31 -17.83 12.64
C GLU A 53 -15.50 -18.40 11.22
N CYS A 54 -16.49 -19.29 11.05
CA CYS A 54 -16.85 -19.83 9.75
C CYS A 54 -17.33 -18.75 8.77
N SER A 55 -18.03 -17.74 9.29
CA SER A 55 -18.51 -16.59 8.51
C SER A 55 -17.36 -15.67 8.09
N LYS A 56 -16.39 -15.42 8.97
CA LYS A 56 -15.16 -14.66 8.66
C LYS A 56 -14.35 -15.37 7.57
N LYS A 57 -14.11 -16.68 7.72
CA LYS A 57 -13.40 -17.48 6.70
C LYS A 57 -14.10 -17.39 5.35
N LYS A 58 -15.43 -17.51 5.32
CA LYS A 58 -16.23 -17.35 4.09
C LYS A 58 -16.02 -16.00 3.43
N ALA A 59 -16.05 -14.93 4.24
CA ALA A 59 -15.85 -13.59 3.74
C ALA A 59 -14.44 -13.40 3.17
N ILE A 60 -13.41 -13.92 3.84
CA ILE A 60 -12.01 -13.87 3.37
C ILE A 60 -11.86 -14.63 2.05
N GLU A 61 -12.36 -15.86 1.95
CA GLU A 61 -12.33 -16.67 0.72
C GLU A 61 -13.01 -15.94 -0.44
N TRP A 62 -14.16 -15.30 -0.19
CA TRP A 62 -14.85 -14.50 -1.19
C TRP A 62 -14.02 -13.29 -1.63
N GLN A 63 -13.40 -12.58 -0.68
CA GLN A 63 -12.51 -11.43 -0.98
C GLN A 63 -11.31 -11.84 -1.84
N HIS A 64 -10.68 -12.98 -1.55
CA HIS A 64 -9.56 -13.47 -2.34
C HIS A 64 -9.98 -13.92 -3.73
N SER A 65 -11.07 -14.68 -3.84
CA SER A 65 -11.58 -15.16 -5.14
C SER A 65 -12.21 -14.05 -6.00
N ASN A 66 -12.58 -12.91 -5.40
CA ASN A 66 -13.20 -11.77 -6.08
C ASN A 66 -12.43 -10.48 -5.79
N TYR A 67 -11.10 -10.52 -5.85
CA TYR A 67 -10.24 -9.44 -5.37
C TYR A 67 -10.54 -8.09 -6.02
N ASP A 68 -10.66 -8.03 -7.34
CA ASP A 68 -10.92 -6.78 -8.06
C ASP A 68 -12.31 -6.22 -7.74
N ARG A 69 -13.33 -7.07 -7.76
CA ARG A 69 -14.70 -6.70 -7.37
C ARG A 69 -14.76 -6.23 -5.92
N TRP A 70 -14.05 -6.89 -5.00
CA TRP A 70 -13.98 -6.47 -3.61
C TRP A 70 -13.32 -5.09 -3.48
N ARG A 71 -12.25 -4.84 -4.23
CA ARG A 71 -11.60 -3.52 -4.28
C ARG A 71 -12.53 -2.43 -4.78
N GLU A 72 -13.29 -2.67 -5.83
CA GLU A 72 -14.29 -1.72 -6.35
C GLU A 72 -15.34 -1.39 -5.30
N LEU A 73 -15.92 -2.40 -4.65
CA LEU A 73 -16.89 -2.21 -3.58
C LEU A 73 -16.32 -1.43 -2.40
N VAL A 74 -15.06 -1.67 -2.03
CA VAL A 74 -14.36 -0.92 -1.00
C VAL A 74 -14.15 0.53 -1.42
N ALA A 75 -13.75 0.80 -2.66
CA ALA A 75 -13.57 2.14 -3.18
C ALA A 75 -14.89 2.93 -3.16
N ILE A 76 -15.98 2.33 -3.66
CA ILE A 76 -17.33 2.93 -3.64
C ILE A 76 -17.77 3.22 -2.19
N ARG A 77 -17.54 2.28 -1.28
CA ARG A 77 -17.85 2.46 0.14
C ARG A 77 -17.09 3.66 0.70
N ASP A 78 -15.78 3.71 0.52
CA ASP A 78 -14.91 4.68 1.17
C ASP A 78 -14.92 6.07 0.50
N ALA A 79 -15.43 6.18 -0.74
CA ALA A 79 -15.73 7.46 -1.40
C ALA A 79 -16.87 8.25 -0.73
N LYS A 80 -17.70 7.61 0.10
CA LYS A 80 -18.81 8.29 0.79
C LYS A 80 -18.28 9.36 1.77
N PRO A 81 -18.78 10.60 1.76
CA PRO A 81 -18.21 11.70 2.57
C PRO A 81 -18.05 11.37 4.07
N ARG A 82 -19.08 10.78 4.68
CA ARG A 82 -19.08 10.40 6.10
C ARG A 82 -18.00 9.37 6.48
N ARG A 83 -17.47 8.62 5.52
CA ARG A 83 -16.48 7.57 5.79
C ARG A 83 -15.13 8.15 6.18
N ARG A 84 -14.76 9.30 5.63
CA ARG A 84 -13.50 9.97 5.95
C ARG A 84 -13.40 10.27 7.45
N ASP A 85 -14.48 10.79 8.03
CA ASP A 85 -14.54 11.12 9.46
C ASP A 85 -14.56 9.88 10.33
N ILE A 86 -15.31 8.85 9.94
CA ILE A 86 -15.31 7.55 10.65
C ILE A 86 -13.91 6.93 10.67
N ILE A 87 -13.19 6.96 9.55
CA ILE A 87 -11.82 6.43 9.45
C ILE A 87 -10.87 7.24 10.33
N ARG A 88 -10.97 8.57 10.29
CA ARG A 88 -10.15 9.47 11.12
C ARG A 88 -10.37 9.21 12.60
N GLU A 89 -11.63 9.11 13.03
CA GLU A 89 -12.02 8.87 14.41
C GLU A 89 -11.61 7.48 14.89
N SER A 90 -11.81 6.44 14.07
CA SER A 90 -11.32 5.08 14.37
C SER A 90 -9.80 5.05 14.53
N SER A 91 -9.06 5.76 13.67
CA SER A 91 -7.61 5.88 13.74
C SER A 91 -7.17 6.59 15.02
N ARG A 92 -7.89 7.63 15.45
CA ARG A 92 -7.67 8.33 16.73
C ARG A 92 -7.84 7.39 17.91
N LYS A 93 -8.98 6.69 18.00
CA LYS A 93 -9.25 5.72 19.08
C LYS A 93 -8.21 4.60 19.14
N GLN A 94 -7.74 4.11 18.00
CA GLN A 94 -6.68 3.10 17.96
C GLN A 94 -5.35 3.62 18.53
N LYS A 95 -4.99 4.87 18.23
CA LYS A 95 -3.78 5.51 18.79
C LYS A 95 -3.91 5.66 20.31
N GLU A 96 -5.05 6.13 20.79
CA GLU A 96 -5.34 6.29 22.23
C GLU A 96 -5.29 4.96 22.99
N ARG A 97 -5.84 3.90 22.39
CA ARG A 97 -5.74 2.53 22.92
C ARG A 97 -4.33 1.94 22.86
N GLY A 98 -3.35 2.68 22.34
CA GLY A 98 -1.97 2.22 22.22
C GLY A 98 -1.77 1.08 21.21
N TYR A 99 -2.75 0.82 20.34
CA TYR A 99 -2.71 -0.30 19.39
C TYR A 99 -1.46 -0.23 18.50
N PHE A 100 -1.13 0.97 18.00
CA PHE A 100 0.04 1.16 17.14
C PHE A 100 1.36 0.84 17.87
N LYS A 101 1.51 1.28 19.12
CA LYS A 101 2.68 0.96 19.95
C LYS A 101 2.79 -0.56 20.18
N LYS A 102 1.67 -1.22 20.49
CA LYS A 102 1.63 -2.69 20.64
C LYS A 102 1.99 -3.41 19.33
N TYR A 103 1.44 -2.95 18.21
CA TYR A 103 1.74 -3.50 16.89
C TYR A 103 3.23 -3.39 16.55
N GLN A 104 3.84 -2.23 16.75
CA GLN A 104 5.27 -2.03 16.50
C GLN A 104 6.14 -2.96 17.36
N LYS A 105 5.82 -3.12 18.65
CA LYS A 105 6.55 -4.04 19.55
C LYS A 105 6.43 -5.49 19.09
N LEU A 106 5.20 -5.95 18.81
CA LEU A 106 4.95 -7.32 18.35
C LEU A 106 5.53 -7.61 16.96
N ASN A 107 5.72 -6.57 16.13
CA ASN A 107 6.22 -6.67 14.76
C ASN A 107 7.60 -6.00 14.62
N ALA A 108 8.43 -5.99 15.67
CA ALA A 108 9.69 -5.26 15.70
C ALA A 108 10.64 -5.68 14.57
N GLU A 109 10.72 -6.97 14.25
CA GLU A 109 11.51 -7.48 13.12
C GLU A 109 11.02 -6.92 11.77
N LYS A 110 9.71 -6.92 11.54
CA LYS A 110 9.11 -6.35 10.33
C LYS A 110 9.41 -4.85 10.22
N MET A 111 9.34 -4.12 11.35
CA MET A 111 9.69 -2.70 11.39
C MET A 111 11.17 -2.47 11.07
N ARG A 112 12.08 -3.32 11.60
CA ARG A 112 13.51 -3.29 11.28
C ARG A 112 13.77 -3.53 9.81
N LYS A 113 13.17 -4.57 9.21
CA LYS A 113 13.29 -4.86 7.76
C LYS A 113 12.81 -3.68 6.91
N TYR A 114 11.66 -3.11 7.25
CA TYR A 114 11.14 -1.94 6.55
C TYR A 114 12.05 -0.73 6.68
N SER A 115 12.54 -0.44 7.89
CA SER A 115 13.47 0.67 8.13
C SER A 115 14.80 0.47 7.40
N ALA A 116 15.34 -0.74 7.37
CA ALA A 116 16.57 -1.06 6.65
C ALA A 116 16.40 -0.79 5.15
N LYS A 117 15.34 -1.32 4.54
CA LYS A 117 15.02 -1.08 3.12
C LYS A 117 14.81 0.41 2.82
N ARG A 118 14.11 1.13 3.70
CA ARG A 118 13.92 2.58 3.54
C ARG A 118 15.24 3.33 3.65
N ASN A 119 16.08 2.99 4.61
CA ASN A 119 17.35 3.66 4.85
C ASN A 119 18.33 3.44 3.69
N GLN A 120 18.33 2.24 3.09
CA GLN A 120 19.10 1.95 1.88
C GLN A 120 18.79 2.97 0.78
N ASN A 121 17.53 3.30 0.53
CA ASN A 121 17.16 4.20 -0.58
C ASN A 121 17.07 5.69 -0.19
N LYS A 122 17.19 6.02 1.10
CA LYS A 122 16.99 7.39 1.61
C LYS A 122 18.28 8.20 1.61
N TYR A 123 19.39 7.57 1.98
CA TYR A 123 20.66 8.26 2.17
C TYR A 123 21.51 8.14 0.92
N HIS A 124 21.90 9.29 0.38
CA HIS A 124 22.71 9.37 -0.83
C HIS A 124 24.14 9.73 -0.44
N SER A 125 25.11 9.04 -1.01
CA SER A 125 26.54 9.36 -0.92
C SER A 125 26.93 10.37 -2.00
N ILE A 126 26.19 11.50 -2.06
CA ILE A 126 26.38 12.56 -3.07
C ILE A 126 26.63 13.88 -2.34
N LYS A 127 27.84 14.42 -2.51
CA LYS A 127 28.26 15.72 -1.96
C LYS A 127 27.46 16.84 -2.63
N ASN A 128 27.28 17.98 -1.96
CA ASN A 128 26.51 19.09 -2.51
C ASN A 128 27.10 19.60 -3.84
N LYS A 129 28.43 19.68 -3.96
CA LYS A 129 29.09 20.09 -5.22
C LYS A 129 28.79 19.12 -6.37
N GLU A 130 28.81 17.82 -6.12
CA GLU A 130 28.47 16.79 -7.10
C GLU A 130 27.01 16.91 -7.55
N TRP A 131 26.12 17.22 -6.60
CA TRP A 131 24.71 17.45 -6.89
C TRP A 131 24.47 18.68 -7.75
N GLU A 132 25.13 19.81 -7.45
CA GLU A 132 25.04 21.00 -8.30
C GLU A 132 25.55 20.71 -9.72
N LYS A 133 26.65 19.97 -9.87
CA LYS A 133 27.13 19.54 -11.19
C LYS A 133 26.16 18.63 -11.93
N CYS A 134 25.48 17.72 -11.22
CA CYS A 134 24.39 16.93 -11.80
C CYS A 134 23.27 17.84 -12.33
N LYS A 135 22.79 18.80 -11.53
CA LYS A 135 21.75 19.73 -11.98
C LYS A 135 22.21 20.58 -13.17
N GLU A 136 23.43 21.13 -13.14
CA GLU A 136 24.02 21.88 -14.24
C GLU A 136 24.07 21.06 -15.53
N TYR A 137 24.48 19.79 -15.46
CA TYR A 137 24.50 18.89 -16.63
C TYR A 137 23.12 18.75 -17.28
N PHE A 138 22.06 18.69 -16.48
CA PHE A 138 20.67 18.67 -16.95
C PHE A 138 20.07 20.08 -17.09
N GLU A 139 20.89 21.13 -17.21
CA GLU A 139 20.47 22.52 -17.46
C GLU A 139 19.50 23.05 -16.38
N ASN A 140 19.66 22.60 -15.13
CA ASN A 140 18.75 22.88 -14.01
C ASN A 140 17.28 22.52 -14.33
N CYS A 141 17.09 21.50 -15.15
CA CYS A 141 15.80 20.95 -15.52
C CYS A 141 15.64 19.49 -15.06
N CYS A 142 14.40 19.05 -14.92
CA CYS A 142 14.06 17.65 -14.65
C CYS A 142 14.55 16.79 -15.82
N ALA A 143 15.33 15.75 -15.53
CA ALA A 143 15.88 14.82 -16.52
C ALA A 143 14.79 14.15 -17.39
N TYR A 144 13.55 14.10 -16.90
CA TYR A 144 12.41 13.51 -17.60
C TYR A 144 11.56 14.56 -18.32
N CYS A 145 10.77 15.36 -17.61
CA CYS A 145 9.81 16.26 -18.24
C CYS A 145 10.39 17.61 -18.66
N GLY A 146 11.66 17.91 -18.35
CA GLY A 146 12.30 19.17 -18.74
C GLY A 146 11.84 20.43 -17.99
N ILE A 147 10.94 20.31 -16.99
CA ILE A 147 10.55 21.45 -16.15
C ILE A 147 11.77 22.00 -15.40
N SER A 148 11.91 23.32 -15.29
CA SER A 148 12.99 23.93 -14.53
C SER A 148 12.83 23.76 -13.01
N GLU A 149 13.92 23.88 -12.27
CA GLU A 149 13.90 23.74 -10.79
C GLU A 149 12.99 24.79 -10.12
N ASN A 150 12.99 26.03 -10.64
CA ASN A 150 12.17 27.12 -10.14
C ASN A 150 10.68 26.87 -10.40
N GLU A 151 10.32 26.41 -11.60
CA GLU A 151 8.94 26.06 -11.93
C GLU A 151 8.46 24.84 -11.14
N ALA A 152 9.31 23.84 -10.94
CA ALA A 152 8.99 22.69 -10.08
C ALA A 152 8.72 23.14 -8.64
N LYS A 153 9.51 24.06 -8.10
CA LYS A 153 9.26 24.65 -6.78
C LYS A 153 7.93 25.40 -6.73
N ALA A 154 7.64 26.23 -7.73
CA ALA A 154 6.40 27.02 -7.78
C ALA A 154 5.15 26.15 -7.92
N THR A 155 5.18 25.13 -8.78
CA THR A 155 4.01 24.30 -9.12
C THR A 155 3.84 23.08 -8.22
N GLN A 156 4.94 22.52 -7.68
CA GLN A 156 4.94 21.27 -6.92
C GLN A 156 5.34 21.46 -5.45
N GLY A 157 5.75 22.67 -5.07
CA GLY A 157 6.14 23.05 -3.70
C GLY A 157 7.48 22.46 -3.24
N GLN A 158 8.26 21.87 -4.15
CA GLN A 158 9.51 21.16 -3.83
C GLN A 158 10.54 21.36 -4.95
N PHE A 159 11.82 21.44 -4.57
CA PHE A 159 12.96 21.37 -5.48
C PHE A 159 13.15 19.95 -6.02
N PHE A 160 14.16 19.76 -6.87
CA PHE A 160 14.44 18.44 -7.43
C PHE A 160 14.87 17.41 -6.39
N HIS A 161 14.46 16.17 -6.63
CA HIS A 161 14.90 15.00 -5.89
C HIS A 161 16.13 14.38 -6.57
N LYS A 162 17.02 13.82 -5.75
CA LYS A 162 18.06 12.89 -6.17
C LYS A 162 17.40 11.56 -6.52
N GLU A 163 17.07 11.37 -7.79
CA GLU A 163 16.25 10.25 -8.24
C GLU A 163 17.14 9.08 -8.68
N HIS A 164 16.85 7.88 -8.18
CA HIS A 164 17.56 6.67 -8.56
C HIS A 164 17.06 6.14 -9.90
N VAL A 165 17.89 6.20 -10.95
CA VAL A 165 17.53 5.71 -12.28
C VAL A 165 17.17 4.23 -12.23
N ASN A 166 17.99 3.43 -11.54
CA ASN A 166 17.71 2.06 -11.16
C ASN A 166 17.42 1.96 -9.65
N HIS A 167 16.27 1.42 -9.27
CA HIS A 167 15.85 1.27 -7.87
C HIS A 167 16.76 0.34 -7.05
N GLU A 168 17.43 -0.59 -7.71
CA GLU A 168 18.37 -1.54 -7.08
C GLU A 168 19.84 -1.11 -7.27
N GLY A 169 20.07 0.07 -7.88
CA GLY A 169 21.39 0.62 -8.09
C GLY A 169 21.97 1.31 -6.84
N LEU A 170 23.17 1.87 -7.01
CA LEU A 170 23.87 2.60 -5.94
C LEU A 170 23.14 3.91 -5.59
N ASN A 171 23.39 4.45 -4.39
CA ASN A 171 22.87 5.77 -3.97
C ASN A 171 23.88 6.90 -4.18
N ASP A 172 24.78 6.74 -5.14
CA ASP A 172 25.78 7.73 -5.51
C ASP A 172 25.40 8.45 -6.81
N LEU A 173 26.32 9.26 -7.32
CA LEU A 173 26.10 10.08 -8.50
C LEU A 173 25.84 9.25 -9.77
N SER A 174 26.37 8.02 -9.86
CA SER A 174 26.30 7.17 -11.05
C SER A 174 24.88 6.73 -11.39
N ASN A 175 24.00 6.69 -10.39
CA ASN A 175 22.62 6.25 -10.53
C ASN A 175 21.63 7.38 -10.21
N CYS A 176 22.11 8.63 -10.09
CA CYS A 176 21.30 9.74 -9.63
C CYS A 176 21.05 10.77 -10.74
N VAL A 177 19.79 11.16 -10.94
CA VAL A 177 19.40 12.26 -11.84
C VAL A 177 18.47 13.26 -11.16
N PRO A 178 18.40 14.53 -11.60
CA PRO A 178 17.42 15.49 -11.10
C PRO A 178 16.03 15.17 -11.61
N SER A 179 15.10 15.00 -10.68
CA SER A 179 13.70 14.74 -11.00
C SER A 179 12.76 15.61 -10.19
N CYS A 180 11.75 16.18 -10.85
CA CYS A 180 10.66 16.85 -10.14
C CYS A 180 9.81 15.85 -9.35
N ARG A 181 9.05 16.32 -8.36
CA ARG A 181 8.18 15.48 -7.53
C ARG A 181 7.23 14.63 -8.38
N SER A 182 6.62 15.21 -9.42
CA SER A 182 5.68 14.52 -10.31
C SER A 182 6.32 13.33 -11.02
N CYS A 183 7.49 13.53 -11.64
CA CYS A 183 8.21 12.47 -12.35
C CYS A 183 8.74 11.41 -11.38
N ASN A 184 9.38 11.81 -10.29
CA ASN A 184 9.89 10.89 -9.27
C ASN A 184 8.78 9.97 -8.73
N CYS A 185 7.61 10.52 -8.41
CA CYS A 185 6.46 9.73 -7.92
C CYS A 185 5.92 8.74 -8.96
N LYS A 186 5.91 9.11 -10.25
CA LYS A 186 5.43 8.24 -11.34
C LYS A 186 6.44 7.14 -11.67
N LYS A 187 7.73 7.49 -11.69
CA LYS A 187 8.83 6.57 -12.01
C LYS A 187 8.96 5.48 -10.97
N TRP A 188 9.10 5.82 -9.68
CA TRP A 188 9.41 4.98 -8.50
C TRP A 188 9.59 3.47 -8.74
N LYS A 189 8.58 2.79 -9.31
CA LYS A 189 8.44 1.33 -9.34
C LYS A 189 8.90 0.70 -10.65
N PHE A 190 8.94 1.48 -11.72
CA PHE A 190 9.19 0.99 -13.05
C PHE A 190 10.66 1.13 -13.41
N LYS A 191 11.16 0.22 -14.25
CA LYS A 191 12.46 0.44 -14.88
C LYS A 191 12.36 1.68 -15.78
N LEU A 192 13.51 2.32 -16.04
CA LEU A 192 13.56 3.53 -16.84
C LEU A 192 12.84 3.37 -18.19
N GLU A 193 13.19 2.33 -18.95
CA GLU A 193 12.63 2.07 -20.29
C GLU A 193 11.16 1.62 -20.25
N GLU A 194 10.75 0.94 -19.17
CA GLU A 194 9.34 0.53 -18.99
C GLU A 194 8.43 1.75 -18.77
N TRP A 195 8.94 2.81 -18.15
CA TRP A 195 8.14 4.00 -17.83
C TRP A 195 8.36 5.17 -18.78
N TYR A 196 9.57 5.37 -19.28
CA TYR A 196 9.95 6.52 -20.10
C TYR A 196 10.22 6.05 -21.55
N ASN A 197 9.13 5.73 -22.23
CA ASN A 197 9.07 5.29 -23.64
C ASN A 197 8.00 6.09 -24.40
N GLU A 198 7.80 5.78 -25.68
CA GLU A 198 6.92 6.51 -26.60
C GLU A 198 5.45 6.60 -26.16
N GLU A 199 4.97 5.71 -25.30
CA GLU A 199 3.61 5.78 -24.74
C GLU A 199 3.46 6.85 -23.65
N ASN A 200 4.57 7.33 -23.09
CA ASN A 200 4.58 8.34 -22.04
C ASN A 200 4.50 9.75 -22.65
N THR A 201 3.51 10.54 -22.21
CA THR A 201 3.25 11.88 -22.75
C THR A 201 4.38 12.89 -22.54
N ILE A 202 5.31 12.63 -21.62
CA ILE A 202 6.48 13.48 -21.38
C ILE A 202 7.76 12.91 -21.99
N PHE A 203 7.67 11.84 -22.79
CA PHE A 203 8.83 11.18 -23.38
C PHE A 203 9.56 12.07 -24.36
N ASP A 204 10.89 11.96 -24.32
CA ASP A 204 11.80 12.65 -25.20
C ASP A 204 13.04 11.77 -25.39
N LYS A 205 13.31 11.44 -26.65
CA LYS A 205 14.40 10.53 -27.03
C LYS A 205 15.78 11.10 -26.69
N GLU A 206 15.96 12.41 -26.80
CA GLU A 206 17.24 13.06 -26.48
C GLU A 206 17.46 13.12 -24.97
N ARG A 207 16.41 13.36 -24.18
CA ARG A 207 16.49 13.23 -22.72
C ARG A 207 16.83 11.81 -22.28
N LEU A 208 16.21 10.79 -22.89
CA LEU A 208 16.53 9.39 -22.59
C LEU A 208 18.01 9.08 -22.90
N LYS A 209 18.51 9.50 -24.06
CA LYS A 209 19.95 9.37 -24.40
C LYS A 209 20.84 10.10 -23.40
N LYS A 210 20.47 11.32 -23.00
CA LYS A 210 21.21 12.13 -22.01
C LYS A 210 21.26 11.45 -20.65
N ILE A 211 20.15 10.83 -20.20
CA ILE A 211 20.12 10.01 -18.98
C ILE A 211 21.06 8.81 -19.10
N PHE A 212 21.01 8.06 -20.21
CA PHE A 212 21.92 6.93 -20.43
C PHE A 212 23.39 7.34 -20.45
N LYS A 213 23.71 8.45 -21.11
CA LYS A 213 25.07 8.98 -21.16
C LYS A 213 25.57 9.36 -19.76
N TRP A 214 24.71 10.00 -18.97
CA TRP A 214 25.00 10.33 -17.58
C TRP A 214 25.30 9.09 -16.74
N ILE A 215 24.40 8.10 -16.70
CA ILE A 215 24.56 6.92 -15.82
C ILE A 215 25.71 6.00 -16.23
N ASN A 216 26.07 5.96 -17.51
CA ASN A 216 27.14 5.08 -18.00
C ASN A 216 28.53 5.73 -17.91
N GLU A 217 28.64 7.03 -18.16
CA GLU A 217 29.95 7.66 -18.40
C GLU A 217 30.09 9.06 -17.79
N ASP A 218 29.23 10.01 -18.15
CA ASP A 218 29.52 11.44 -17.90
C ASP A 218 29.60 11.79 -16.41
N HIS A 219 28.87 11.07 -15.53
CA HIS A 219 28.93 11.30 -14.07
C HIS A 219 30.34 11.18 -13.48
N LYS A 220 31.22 10.37 -14.09
CA LYS A 220 32.58 10.10 -13.60
C LYS A 220 33.45 11.35 -13.54
N GLN A 221 33.19 12.31 -14.45
CA GLN A 221 33.92 13.57 -14.52
C GLN A 221 33.64 14.48 -13.30
N TYR A 222 32.53 14.22 -12.60
CA TYR A 222 32.03 15.06 -11.52
C TYR A 222 32.16 14.41 -10.15
N MET A 223 32.62 13.16 -10.07
CA MET A 223 32.88 12.49 -8.79
C MET A 223 34.14 13.07 -8.16
N ILE A 224 33.98 13.68 -6.99
CA ILE A 224 35.10 14.29 -6.27
C ILE A 224 35.81 13.19 -5.49
N LYS A 225 37.05 12.88 -5.90
CA LYS A 225 37.96 11.98 -5.16
C LYS A 225 38.12 12.41 -3.69
#